data_AF-A0A7W8LNV3-F1
#
_entry.id   AF-A0A7W8LNV3-F1
#
_cell.length_a   1.000
_cell.length_b   1.000
_cell.length_c   1.000
_cell.angle_alpha   90.00
_cell.angle_beta   90.00
_cell.angle_gamma   90.00
#
_symmetry.space_group_name_H-M   'P 1'
#
loop_
_entity.id
_entity.type
_entity.pdbx_description
1 polymer ?
#
loop_
_entity_poly.entity_id
_entity_poly.type
_entity_poly.pdbx_seq_one_letter_code
_entity_poly.pdbx_strand_id
1 'polypeptide(L)' 'MPGLLVTLLVLLNVGGLTALVFQFGRGEWLPGLGSLAMVALLDALGFWLLREVRENG' A
#
# COMPACT_ATOMS: atom_id res chain seq x y z
N MET A 1 -10.52 -3.00 -17.38
CA MET A 1 -10.51 -3.33 -15.94
C MET A 1 -9.13 -3.22 -15.29
N PRO A 2 -8.01 -3.75 -15.84
CA PRO A 2 -6.73 -3.78 -15.10
C PRO A 2 -6.13 -2.41 -14.79
N GLY A 3 -6.34 -1.39 -15.64
CA GLY A 3 -5.84 -0.04 -15.39
C GLY A 3 -6.42 0.63 -14.13
N LEU A 4 -7.68 0.33 -13.76
CA LEU A 4 -8.29 0.86 -12.54
C LEU A 4 -7.68 0.22 -11.29
N LEU A 5 -7.43 -1.09 -11.34
CA LEU A 5 -6.75 -1.84 -10.27
C LEU A 5 -5.34 -1.30 -10.02
N VAL A 6 -4.58 -1.06 -11.10
CA VAL A 6 -3.24 -0.45 -11.02
C VAL A 6 -3.33 0.96 -10.43
N THR A 7 -4.27 1.78 -10.89
CA THR A 7 -4.44 3.16 -10.40
C THR A 7 -4.80 3.19 -8.90
N LEU A 8 -5.70 2.31 -8.47
CA LEU A 8 -6.06 2.14 -7.06
C LEU A 8 -4.87 1.71 -6.21
N LEU A 9 -4.05 0.78 -6.70
CA LEU A 9 -2.84 0.34 -6.03
C LEU A 9 -1.80 1.44 -5.86
N VAL A 10 -1.62 2.27 -6.89
CA VAL A 10 -0.73 3.44 -6.83
C VAL A 10 -1.23 4.47 -5.81
N LEU A 11 -2.53 4.81 -5.85
CA LEU A 11 -3.12 5.76 -4.90
C LEU A 11 -2.98 5.28 -3.45
N LEU A 12 -3.21 3.98 -3.23
CA LEU A 12 -3.09 3.35 -1.93
C LEU A 12 -1.65 3.41 -1.38
N ASN A 13 -0.66 3.11 -2.24
CA ASN A 13 0.76 3.20 -1.90
C ASN A 13 1.20 4.63 -1.55
N VAL A 14 0.81 5.60 -2.38
CA VAL A 14 1.15 7.02 -2.16
C VAL A 14 0.49 7.55 -0.87
N GLY A 15 -0.77 7.17 -0.61
CA GLY A 15 -1.45 7.50 0.64
C GLY A 15 -0.79 6.88 1.87
N GLY A 16 -0.37 5.62 1.78
CA GLY A 16 0.36 4.93 2.84
C GLY A 16 1.73 5.55 3.16
N LEU A 17 2.51 5.86 2.14
CA LEU A 17 3.82 6.52 2.26
C LEU A 17 3.70 7.91 2.90
N THR A 18 2.74 8.72 2.46
CA THR A 18 2.51 10.05 3.05
C THR A 18 2.10 9.96 4.52
N ALA A 19 1.20 9.03 4.87
CA ALA A 19 0.81 8.80 6.25
C ALA A 19 1.99 8.37 7.15
N LEU A 20 2.87 7.51 6.63
CA LEU A 20 4.09 7.08 7.32
C LEU A 20 5.06 8.23 7.56
N VAL A 21 5.35 9.03 6.53
CA VAL A 21 6.23 10.20 6.64
C VAL A 21 5.72 11.18 7.71
N PHE A 22 4.41 11.44 7.75
CA PHE A 22 3.82 12.32 8.75
C PHE A 22 3.84 11.74 10.18
N GLN A 23 3.57 10.45 10.36
CA GLN A 23 3.57 9.81 11.69
C GLN A 23 4.98 9.70 12.28
N PHE A 24 5.96 9.27 11.48
CA PHE A 24 7.35 9.23 11.91
C PHE A 24 7.94 10.62 12.15
N GLY A 25 7.56 11.62 11.34
CA GLY A 25 7.97 13.02 11.55
C GLY A 25 7.42 13.64 12.85
N ARG A 26 6.30 13.12 13.38
CA ARG A 26 5.71 13.55 14.65
C ARG A 26 6.22 12.76 15.87
N GLY A 27 7.10 11.77 15.68
CA GLY A 27 7.58 10.89 16.74
C GLY A 27 6.54 9.86 17.21
N GLU A 28 5.50 9.62 16.42
CA GLU A 28 4.44 8.64 16.70
C GLU A 28 4.86 7.23 16.26
N TRP A 29 5.82 6.63 16.96
CA TRP A 29 6.42 5.34 16.59
C TRP A 29 5.44 4.16 16.62
N LEU A 30 4.56 4.08 17.63
CA LEU A 30 3.55 3.01 17.73
C LEU A 30 2.53 3.07 16.58
N PRO A 31 1.89 4.24 16.33
CA PRO A 31 1.01 4.41 15.17
C PRO A 31 1.74 4.18 13.84
N GLY A 32 3.00 4.66 13.73
CA GLY A 32 3.83 4.49 12.55
C GLY A 32 4.10 3.02 12.22
N LEU A 33 4.36 2.18 13.23
CA LEU A 33 4.49 0.72 13.08
C LEU A 33 3.19 0.06 12.60
N GLY A 34 2.04 0.46 13.15
CA GLY A 34 0.73 -0.03 12.70
C GLY A 34 0.45 0.34 11.24
N SER A 35 0.78 1.57 10.85
CA SER A 35 0.67 2.03 9.47
C SER A 35 1.63 1.27 8.54
N LEU A 36 2.86 0.99 8.98
CA LEU A 36 3.84 0.20 8.22
C LEU A 36 3.34 -1.21 7.97
N ALA A 37 2.80 -1.87 9.00
CA ALA A 37 2.22 -3.19 8.88
C ALA A 37 1.04 -3.20 7.88
N MET A 38 0.20 -2.17 7.91
CA MET A 38 -0.92 -2.06 6.99
C MET A 38 -0.49 -1.81 5.55
N VAL A 39 0.50 -0.93 5.33
CA VAL A 39 1.08 -0.70 4.01
C VAL A 39 1.69 -1.99 3.45
N ALA A 40 2.47 -2.73 4.26
CA ALA A 40 3.07 -3.99 3.83
C ALA A 40 2.02 -5.06 3.46
N LEU A 41 0.90 -5.14 4.19
CA LEU A 41 -0.22 -6.04 3.86
C LEU A 41 -0.88 -5.66 2.53
N LEU A 42 -1.10 -4.37 2.32
CA LEU A 42 -1.73 -3.85 1.12
C LEU A 42 -0.82 -4.03 -0.11
N ASP A 43 0.49 -3.88 0.04
CA ASP A 43 1.47 -4.16 -1.01
C ASP A 43 1.51 -5.63 -1.37
N ALA A 44 1.49 -6.54 -0.38
CA ALA A 44 1.44 -7.97 -0.63
C ALA A 44 0.15 -8.37 -1.38
N LEU A 45 -1.00 -7.83 -0.98
CA LEU A 45 -2.28 -8.05 -1.65
C LEU A 45 -2.27 -7.48 -3.07
N GLY A 46 -1.65 -6.31 -3.25
CA GLY A 46 -1.46 -5.67 -4.54
C GLY A 46 -0.62 -6.48 -5.50
N PHE A 47 0.53 -6.97 -5.04
CA PHE A 47 1.40 -7.86 -5.79
C PHE A 47 0.68 -9.16 -6.16
N TRP A 48 -0.09 -9.73 -5.24
CA TRP A 48 -0.87 -10.94 -5.50
C TRP A 48 -1.94 -10.70 -6.58
N LEU A 49 -2.69 -9.60 -6.50
CA LEU A 49 -3.68 -9.23 -7.51
C LEU A 49 -3.06 -8.97 -8.89
N LEU A 50 -1.92 -8.26 -8.95
CA LEU A 50 -1.21 -8.01 -10.20
C LEU A 50 -0.66 -9.30 -10.80
N ARG A 51 -0.17 -10.22 -9.95
CA ARG A 51 0.28 -11.54 -10.36
C ARG A 51 -0.88 -12.37 -10.89
N GLU A 52 -2.01 -12.41 -10.20
CA GLU A 52 -3.21 -13.13 -10.61
C GLU A 52 -3.73 -12.63 -11.97
N VAL A 53 -3.80 -11.31 -12.15
CA VAL A 53 -4.18 -10.70 -13.45
C VAL A 53 -3.18 -11.03 -14.56
N ARG A 54 -1.90 -11.23 -14.23
CA ARG A 54 -0.87 -11.59 -15.21
C ARG A 54 -0.88 -13.09 -15.56
N GLU A 55 -1.16 -13.94 -14.58
CA GLU A 55 -1.12 -15.40 -14.72
C GLU A 55 -2.45 -15.96 -15.27
N ASN A 56 -3.58 -15.33 -14.93
CA ASN A 56 -4.93 -15.81 -15.25
C ASN A 56 -5.80 -14.82 -16.06
N GLY A 57 -5.25 -13.66 -16.45
CA GLY A 57 -5.90 -12.66 -17.30
C GLY A 57 -5.37 -12.64 -18.73
#